data_AF-A0A4Q3MZT9-F1
#
_entry.id   AF-A0A4Q3MZT9-F1
#
_cell.length_a   1.000
_cell.length_b   1.000
_cell.length_c   1.000
_cell.angle_alpha   90.00
_cell.angle_beta   90.00
_cell.angle_gamma   90.00
#
_symmetry.space_group_name_H-M   'P 1'
#
loop_
_entity.id
_entity.type
_entity.pdbx_description
1 polymer ?
#
loop_
_entity_poly.entity_id
_entity_poly.type
_entity_poly.pdbx_seq_one_letter_code
_entity_poly.pdbx_strand_id
1 'polypeptide(L)'
;QPAIWAGALYYMLSSTLAVSAFFLLIDMVERWRNAGASIAPHESAGNAPFLSEDLMAADDVNLDDEQQALYGRAIPAGIAFLGLAFVGCTLLLAGLPPLSGFVGKFAMLSGLLEARNVGSTAWGFMALLILSGFLTLVALSRAGIRHFWSQPMTAMPALRALEVLPVAALLAAAIALTVEAEPVMRHATATAEGLFNPANYRKAVMDTEPVPNPVPQEGTR
;
A
#
# COMPACT_ATOMS: atom_id res chain seq x y z
N GLN A 1 -7.34 -11.05 -23.59
CA GLN A 1 -6.91 -9.90 -24.41
C GLN A 1 -5.66 -9.30 -23.78
N PRO A 2 -4.63 -8.93 -24.55
CA PRO A 2 -3.36 -8.40 -24.03
C PRO A 2 -3.52 -7.14 -23.17
N ALA A 3 -4.45 -6.25 -23.54
CA ALA A 3 -4.70 -5.00 -22.81
C ALA A 3 -5.06 -5.19 -21.32
N ILE A 4 -5.91 -6.17 -21.02
CA ILE A 4 -6.30 -6.49 -19.63
C ILE A 4 -5.08 -6.97 -18.82
N TRP A 5 -4.21 -7.78 -19.44
CA TRP A 5 -2.99 -8.28 -18.79
C TRP A 5 -1.93 -7.20 -18.61
N ALA A 6 -1.84 -6.24 -19.53
CA ALA A 6 -0.98 -5.06 -19.36
C ALA A 6 -1.39 -4.26 -18.12
N GLY A 7 -2.69 -3.97 -17.98
CA GLY A 7 -3.24 -3.35 -16.77
C GLY A 7 -2.97 -4.17 -15.50
N ALA A 8 -3.04 -5.50 -15.60
CA ALA A 8 -2.72 -6.41 -14.49
C ALA A 8 -1.25 -6.41 -14.08
N LEU A 9 -0.32 -6.43 -15.03
CA LEU A 9 1.11 -6.34 -14.75
C LEU A 9 1.47 -5.00 -14.10
N TYR A 10 0.89 -3.90 -14.61
CA TYR A 10 1.06 -2.58 -14.01
C TYR A 10 0.50 -2.53 -12.58
N TYR A 11 -0.72 -3.03 -12.37
CA TYR A 11 -1.36 -3.08 -11.05
C TYR A 11 -0.60 -3.97 -10.07
N MET A 12 -0.04 -5.09 -10.53
CA MET A 12 0.78 -5.97 -9.71
C MET A 12 2.01 -5.23 -9.18
N LEU A 13 2.76 -4.54 -10.04
CA LEU A 13 3.92 -3.75 -9.63
C LEU A 13 3.53 -2.67 -8.61
N SER A 14 2.48 -1.91 -8.91
CA SER A 14 2.00 -0.85 -8.01
C SER A 14 1.50 -1.39 -6.67
N SER A 15 0.80 -2.53 -6.67
CA SER A 15 0.22 -3.11 -5.45
C SER A 15 1.30 -3.71 -4.56
N THR A 16 2.35 -4.32 -5.12
CA THR A 16 3.52 -4.77 -4.35
C THR A 16 4.18 -3.60 -3.61
N LEU A 17 4.46 -2.49 -4.30
CA LEU A 17 5.05 -1.31 -3.66
C LEU A 17 4.15 -0.73 -2.56
N ALA A 18 2.84 -0.64 -2.82
CA ALA A 18 1.87 -0.11 -1.87
C ALA A 18 1.76 -0.98 -0.61
N VAL A 19 1.66 -2.30 -0.77
CA VAL A 19 1.58 -3.24 0.36
C VAL A 19 2.88 -3.24 1.16
N SER A 20 4.05 -3.23 0.50
CA SER A 20 5.34 -3.14 1.20
C SER A 20 5.47 -1.85 2.00
N ALA A 21 5.09 -0.70 1.43
CA ALA A 21 5.11 0.58 2.13
C ALA A 21 4.15 0.57 3.33
N PHE A 22 2.96 -0.02 3.15
CA PHE A 22 1.95 -0.12 4.20
C PHE A 22 2.39 -1.02 5.36
N PHE A 23 2.99 -2.18 5.09
CA PHE A 23 3.51 -3.08 6.13
C PHE A 23 4.59 -2.41 6.99
N LEU A 24 5.55 -1.74 6.35
CA LEU A 24 6.60 -1.00 7.06
C LEU A 24 6.02 0.15 7.88
N LEU A 25 4.99 0.80 7.35
CA LEU A 25 4.30 1.88 8.04
C LEU A 25 3.52 1.39 9.26
N ILE A 26 2.81 0.26 9.15
CA ILE A 26 2.03 -0.32 10.26
C ILE A 26 2.95 -0.65 11.44
N ASP A 27 4.10 -1.28 11.21
CA ASP A 27 5.07 -1.58 12.28
C ASP A 27 5.44 -0.31 13.06
N MET A 28 5.68 0.78 12.34
CA MET A 28 6.01 2.08 12.94
C MET A 28 4.82 2.70 13.71
N VAL A 29 3.59 2.56 13.18
CA VAL A 29 2.35 3.01 13.84
C VAL A 29 2.11 2.21 15.12
N GLU A 30 2.15 0.88 15.05
CA GLU A 30 1.91 -0.01 16.19
C GLU A 30 2.94 0.21 17.28
N ARG A 31 4.22 0.29 16.93
CA ARG A 31 5.29 0.55 17.91
C ARG A 31 5.11 1.88 18.62
N TRP A 32 4.71 2.92 17.89
CA TRP A 32 4.40 4.22 18.49
C TRP A 32 3.17 4.16 19.40
N ARG A 33 2.08 3.52 18.94
CA ARG A 33 0.81 3.43 19.68
C ARG A 33 0.86 2.50 20.88
N ASN A 34 1.67 1.45 20.82
CA ASN A 34 1.72 0.41 21.83
C ASN A 34 2.86 0.61 22.84
N ALA A 35 3.84 1.48 22.58
CA ALA A 35 4.92 1.86 23.50
C ALA A 35 5.60 0.68 24.25
N GLY A 36 5.62 -0.53 23.66
CA GLY A 36 6.17 -1.75 24.26
C GLY A 36 5.17 -2.77 24.82
N ALA A 37 3.85 -2.49 24.77
CA ALA A 37 2.80 -3.46 25.08
C ALA A 37 2.49 -4.35 23.86
N SER A 38 2.19 -5.64 24.08
CA SER A 38 1.87 -6.59 23.01
C SER A 38 0.45 -6.47 22.45
N ILE A 39 -0.41 -5.66 23.07
CA ILE A 39 -1.83 -5.49 22.73
C ILE A 39 -2.11 -3.99 22.66
N ALA A 40 -2.73 -3.55 21.58
CA ALA A 40 -3.11 -2.15 21.45
C ALA A 40 -4.14 -1.76 22.53
N PRO A 41 -4.14 -0.53 23.08
CA PRO A 41 -5.05 -0.14 24.16
C PRO A 41 -6.54 -0.36 23.87
N HIS A 42 -6.93 -0.35 22.59
CA HIS A 42 -8.29 -0.58 22.11
C HIS A 42 -8.65 -2.07 21.87
N GLU A 43 -7.66 -2.96 21.86
CA GLU A 43 -7.83 -4.42 21.78
C GLU A 43 -7.85 -5.08 23.17
N SER A 44 -7.42 -4.35 24.21
CA SER A 44 -7.56 -4.82 25.60
C SER A 44 -9.05 -4.98 25.93
N ALA A 45 -9.42 -6.19 26.36
CA ALA A 45 -10.81 -6.66 26.51
C ALA A 45 -11.70 -5.88 27.51
N GLY A 46 -11.21 -4.77 28.08
CA GLY A 46 -11.93 -3.88 29.00
C GLY A 46 -12.48 -2.60 28.37
N ASN A 47 -11.99 -2.18 27.20
CA ASN A 47 -12.39 -0.92 26.58
C ASN A 47 -13.45 -1.15 25.49
N ALA A 48 -14.72 -1.19 25.88
CA ALA A 48 -15.81 -1.12 24.91
C ALA A 48 -15.67 0.20 24.11
N PRO A 49 -15.71 0.19 22.75
CA PRO A 49 -15.38 1.34 21.90
C PRO A 49 -16.22 2.60 22.08
N PHE A 50 -17.26 2.54 22.91
CA PHE A 50 -18.28 3.57 23.05
C PHE A 50 -18.56 3.95 24.51
N LEU A 51 -17.87 3.35 25.49
CA LEU A 51 -18.26 3.44 26.91
C LEU A 51 -17.12 3.76 27.89
N SER A 52 -15.86 3.88 27.45
CA SER A 52 -14.71 3.95 28.38
C SER A 52 -13.90 5.25 28.33
N GLU A 53 -13.76 5.93 27.19
CA GLU A 53 -12.94 7.15 27.11
C GLU A 53 -13.63 8.40 27.68
N ASP A 54 -14.96 8.50 27.64
CA ASP A 54 -15.72 9.66 28.16
C ASP A 54 -15.94 9.65 29.69
N LEU A 55 -15.64 8.53 30.36
CA LEU A 55 -15.84 8.38 31.81
C LEU A 55 -14.55 8.51 32.63
N MET A 56 -13.39 8.64 31.98
CA MET A 56 -12.18 9.05 32.66
C MET A 56 -12.22 10.57 32.81
N ALA A 57 -12.47 11.05 34.02
CA ALA A 57 -12.22 12.43 34.37
C ALA A 57 -10.79 12.76 33.93
N ALA A 58 -10.66 13.68 32.96
CA ALA A 58 -9.38 14.22 32.54
C ALA A 58 -8.81 15.00 33.73
N ASP A 59 -8.15 14.28 34.63
CA ASP A 59 -7.47 14.89 35.76
C ASP A 59 -6.21 15.55 35.21
N ASP A 60 -6.22 16.87 35.32
CA ASP A 60 -5.09 17.77 35.17
C ASP A 60 -4.53 17.97 33.75
N VAL A 61 -5.31 18.66 32.91
CA VAL A 61 -4.71 19.47 31.85
C VAL A 61 -4.01 20.68 32.49
N ASN A 62 -2.70 20.78 32.32
CA ASN A 62 -1.92 21.96 32.71
C ASN A 62 -2.42 23.17 31.89
N LEU A 63 -3.23 24.01 32.54
CA LEU A 63 -3.75 25.26 32.00
C LEU A 63 -2.68 26.34 32.15
N ASP A 64 -2.39 27.09 31.08
CA ASP A 64 -1.59 28.32 31.16
C ASP A 64 -2.34 29.38 32.01
N ASP A 65 -1.66 30.44 32.41
CA ASP A 65 -2.17 31.52 33.27
C ASP A 65 -3.43 32.21 32.70
N GLU A 66 -3.76 31.99 31.42
CA GLU A 66 -4.93 32.50 30.68
C GLU A 66 -6.05 31.44 30.43
N GLN A 67 -5.96 30.23 31.01
CA GLN A 67 -6.98 29.16 30.88
C GLN A 67 -7.40 28.79 29.43
N GLN A 68 -6.44 28.71 28.51
CA GLN A 68 -6.67 28.23 27.14
C GLN A 68 -5.96 26.90 26.87
N ALA A 69 -6.64 25.99 26.18
CA ALA A 69 -6.05 24.73 25.73
C ALA A 69 -4.98 25.05 24.66
N LEU A 70 -3.70 24.81 24.99
CA LEU A 70 -2.55 25.12 24.14
C LEU A 70 -2.42 24.16 22.94
N TYR A 71 -3.39 24.18 22.03
CA TYR A 71 -3.30 23.56 20.70
C TYR A 71 -2.61 24.53 19.74
N GLY A 72 -1.28 24.60 19.84
CA GLY A 72 -0.45 25.49 19.02
C GLY A 72 0.99 25.03 18.87
N ARG A 73 1.30 23.74 19.10
CA ARG A 73 2.61 23.18 18.77
C ARG A 73 2.62 22.69 17.33
N ALA A 74 3.69 23.03 16.59
CA ALA A 74 3.98 22.44 15.29
C ALA A 74 3.80 20.92 15.38
N ILE A 75 3.00 20.34 14.48
CA ILE A 75 2.79 18.88 14.43
C ILE A 75 4.19 18.25 14.36
N PRO A 76 4.60 17.42 15.34
CA PRO A 76 5.90 16.79 15.30
C PRO A 76 6.08 16.10 13.96
N ALA A 77 7.20 16.36 13.29
CA ALA A 77 7.42 15.91 11.90
C ALA A 77 7.17 14.40 11.71
N GLY A 78 7.44 13.58 12.74
CA GLY A 78 7.15 12.16 12.71
C GLY A 78 5.67 11.81 12.63
N ILE A 79 4.79 12.55 13.31
CA ILE A 79 3.34 12.33 13.28
C ILE A 79 2.76 12.77 11.94
N ALA A 80 3.22 13.92 11.44
CA ALA A 80 2.86 14.40 10.11
C ALA A 80 3.27 13.39 9.02
N PHE A 81 4.50 12.87 9.10
CA PHE A 81 4.96 11.82 8.19
C PHE A 81 4.09 10.57 8.27
N LEU A 82 3.85 10.05 9.47
CA LEU A 82 3.08 8.84 9.68
C LEU A 82 1.65 8.96 9.13
N GLY A 83 0.98 10.09 9.40
CA GLY A 83 -0.35 10.38 8.89
C GLY A 83 -0.38 10.55 7.37
N LEU A 84 0.53 11.33 6.80
CA LEU A 84 0.61 11.53 5.34
C LEU A 84 0.96 10.24 4.60
N ALA A 85 1.91 9.46 5.12
CA ALA A 85 2.26 8.16 4.57
C ALA A 85 1.08 7.18 4.67
N PHE A 86 0.31 7.20 5.77
CA PHE A 86 -0.87 6.35 5.92
C PHE A 86 -1.96 6.70 4.91
N VAL A 87 -2.23 8.00 4.74
CA VAL A 87 -3.15 8.48 3.70
C VAL A 87 -2.64 8.09 2.32
N GLY A 88 -1.36 8.31 2.02
CA GLY A 88 -0.74 7.92 0.75
C GLY A 88 -0.89 6.43 0.44
N CYS A 89 -0.54 5.54 1.39
CA CYS A 89 -0.74 4.10 1.28
C CYS A 89 -2.23 3.73 1.11
N THR A 90 -3.12 4.38 1.86
CA THR A 90 -4.57 4.15 1.77
C THR A 90 -5.11 4.49 0.39
N LEU A 91 -4.74 5.65 -0.15
CA LEU A 91 -5.15 6.08 -1.48
C LEU A 91 -4.54 5.16 -2.57
N LEU A 92 -3.28 4.72 -2.39
CA LEU A 92 -2.60 3.77 -3.29
C LEU A 92 -3.34 2.43 -3.35
N LEU A 93 -3.64 1.84 -2.18
CA LEU A 93 -4.31 0.54 -2.04
C LEU A 93 -5.77 0.59 -2.48
N ALA A 94 -6.49 1.66 -2.14
CA ALA A 94 -7.85 1.88 -2.64
C ALA A 94 -7.87 2.04 -4.16
N GLY A 95 -6.77 2.52 -4.75
CA GLY A 95 -6.66 2.78 -6.18
C GLY A 95 -7.46 4.03 -6.58
N LEU A 96 -7.35 5.09 -5.78
CA LEU A 96 -8.01 6.36 -6.05
C LEU A 96 -7.27 7.16 -7.16
N PRO A 97 -8.00 8.02 -7.90
CA PRO A 97 -7.51 8.70 -9.11
C PRO A 97 -6.12 9.35 -9.06
N PRO A 98 -5.66 9.95 -7.95
CA PRO A 98 -4.35 10.61 -7.94
C PRO A 98 -3.14 9.67 -7.99
N LEU A 99 -3.31 8.34 -7.92
CA LEU A 99 -2.20 7.39 -7.71
C LEU A 99 -2.20 6.20 -8.66
N SER A 100 -1.04 5.57 -8.81
CA SER A 100 -0.76 4.47 -9.76
C SER A 100 -1.75 3.30 -9.67
N GLY A 101 -2.25 2.99 -8.48
CA GLY A 101 -3.26 1.93 -8.30
C GLY A 101 -4.52 2.14 -9.15
N PHE A 102 -4.89 3.40 -9.43
CA PHE A 102 -5.99 3.74 -10.33
C PHE A 102 -5.67 3.43 -11.79
N VAL A 103 -4.46 3.76 -12.27
CA VAL A 103 -4.06 3.56 -13.67
C VAL A 103 -4.16 2.09 -14.08
N GLY A 104 -3.69 1.18 -13.22
CA GLY A 104 -3.78 -0.26 -13.47
C GLY A 104 -5.23 -0.75 -13.51
N LYS A 105 -6.05 -0.35 -12.53
CA LYS A 105 -7.48 -0.69 -12.48
C LYS A 105 -8.23 -0.13 -13.71
N PHE A 106 -7.98 1.12 -14.07
CA PHE A 106 -8.59 1.76 -15.22
C PHE A 106 -8.21 1.03 -16.52
N ALA A 107 -6.93 0.70 -16.71
CA ALA A 107 -6.47 -0.04 -17.89
C ALA A 107 -7.10 -1.44 -18.01
N MET A 108 -7.31 -2.13 -16.89
CA MET A 108 -8.05 -3.40 -16.89
C MET A 108 -9.51 -3.19 -17.31
N LEU A 109 -10.18 -2.18 -16.74
CA LEU A 109 -11.59 -1.89 -17.01
C LEU A 109 -11.80 -1.42 -18.46
N SER A 110 -10.93 -0.55 -18.98
CA SER A 110 -10.97 -0.10 -20.37
C SER A 110 -10.77 -1.27 -21.33
N GLY A 111 -9.75 -2.13 -21.08
CA GLY A 111 -9.52 -3.32 -21.88
C GLY A 111 -10.70 -4.31 -21.82
N LEU A 112 -11.40 -4.38 -20.71
CA LEU A 112 -12.60 -5.21 -20.56
C LEU A 112 -13.79 -4.67 -21.35
N LEU A 113 -13.98 -3.35 -21.39
CA LEU A 113 -15.05 -2.68 -22.12
C LEU A 113 -14.83 -2.69 -23.64
N GLU A 114 -13.57 -2.69 -24.09
CA GLU A 114 -13.22 -2.86 -25.51
C GLU A 114 -13.46 -4.29 -26.03
N ALA A 115 -13.70 -5.25 -25.14
CA ALA A 115 -14.03 -6.61 -25.55
C ALA A 115 -15.40 -6.66 -26.23
N ARG A 116 -15.43 -7.13 -27.49
CA ARG A 116 -16.64 -7.26 -28.34
C ARG A 116 -17.82 -7.99 -27.68
N ASN A 117 -17.58 -8.82 -26.67
CA ASN A 117 -18.62 -9.50 -25.89
C ASN A 117 -18.26 -9.41 -24.40
N VAL A 118 -18.86 -8.46 -23.70
CA VAL A 118 -18.73 -8.35 -22.24
C VAL A 118 -19.62 -9.43 -21.62
N GLY A 119 -19.04 -10.62 -21.40
CA GLY A 119 -19.73 -11.73 -20.74
C GLY A 119 -20.10 -11.42 -19.29
N SER A 120 -20.95 -12.25 -18.67
CA SER A 120 -21.33 -12.11 -17.24
C SER A 120 -20.13 -12.13 -16.30
N THR A 121 -19.07 -12.87 -16.65
CA THR A 121 -17.81 -12.95 -15.90
C THR A 121 -17.05 -11.63 -15.89
N ALA A 122 -17.08 -10.88 -16.99
CA ALA A 122 -16.47 -9.55 -17.09
C ALA A 122 -17.16 -8.55 -16.15
N TRP A 123 -18.50 -8.53 -16.17
CA TRP A 123 -19.28 -7.73 -15.23
C TRP A 123 -19.01 -8.09 -13.77
N GLY A 124 -18.93 -9.39 -13.46
CA GLY A 124 -18.56 -9.87 -12.13
C GLY A 124 -17.17 -9.39 -11.70
N PHE A 125 -16.17 -9.49 -12.57
CA PHE A 125 -14.81 -9.00 -12.30
C PHE A 125 -14.78 -7.49 -12.06
N MET A 126 -15.46 -6.69 -12.89
CA MET A 126 -15.55 -5.24 -12.71
C MET A 126 -16.21 -4.87 -11.38
N ALA A 127 -17.33 -5.50 -11.04
CA ALA A 127 -18.00 -5.28 -9.76
C ALA A 127 -17.10 -5.64 -8.58
N LEU A 128 -16.43 -6.80 -8.62
CA LEU A 128 -15.49 -7.23 -7.59
C LEU A 128 -14.32 -6.25 -7.44
N LEU A 129 -13.75 -5.78 -8.54
CA LEU A 129 -12.61 -4.86 -8.55
C LEU A 129 -12.97 -3.50 -7.93
N ILE A 130 -14.13 -2.95 -8.28
CA ILE A 130 -14.63 -1.67 -7.73
C ILE A 130 -15.00 -1.84 -6.25
N LEU A 131 -15.78 -2.87 -5.92
CA LEU A 131 -16.24 -3.11 -4.56
C LEU A 131 -15.07 -3.40 -3.61
N SER A 132 -14.07 -4.15 -4.07
CA SER A 132 -12.83 -4.38 -3.31
C SER A 132 -12.12 -3.07 -3.00
N GLY A 133 -11.91 -2.18 -3.99
CA GLY A 133 -11.28 -0.88 -3.76
C GLY A 133 -12.05 -0.01 -2.76
N PHE A 134 -13.38 -0.02 -2.87
CA PHE A 134 -14.26 0.70 -1.93
C PHE A 134 -14.17 0.13 -0.51
N LEU A 135 -14.24 -1.19 -0.34
CA LEU A 135 -14.11 -1.85 0.96
C LEU A 135 -12.73 -1.59 1.57
N THR A 136 -11.65 -1.62 0.78
CA THR A 136 -10.30 -1.26 1.23
C THR A 136 -10.26 0.18 1.74
N LEU A 137 -10.86 1.14 1.02
CA LEU A 137 -10.93 2.54 1.45
C LEU A 137 -11.67 2.69 2.78
N VAL A 138 -12.84 2.06 2.92
CA VAL A 138 -13.64 2.10 4.15
C VAL A 138 -12.89 1.48 5.33
N ALA A 139 -12.27 0.31 5.13
CA ALA A 139 -11.53 -0.40 6.17
C ALA A 139 -10.33 0.42 6.67
N LEU A 140 -9.51 0.93 5.76
CA LEU A 140 -8.32 1.72 6.09
C LEU A 140 -8.67 3.09 6.66
N SER A 141 -9.73 3.73 6.18
CA SER A 141 -10.21 5.00 6.76
C SER A 141 -10.65 4.81 8.21
N ARG A 142 -11.40 3.74 8.50
CA ARG A 142 -11.79 3.38 9.88
C ARG A 142 -10.59 3.07 10.76
N ALA A 143 -9.61 2.34 10.23
CA ALA A 143 -8.36 2.06 10.94
C ALA A 143 -7.58 3.35 11.25
N GLY A 144 -7.48 4.26 10.28
CA GLY A 144 -6.84 5.57 10.44
C GLY A 144 -7.50 6.42 11.52
N ILE A 145 -8.84 6.51 11.55
CA ILE A 145 -9.58 7.22 12.59
C ILE A 145 -9.25 6.67 13.99
N ARG A 146 -9.20 5.33 14.13
CA ARG A 146 -8.88 4.70 15.42
C ARG A 146 -7.44 4.94 15.89
N HIS A 147 -6.47 4.95 14.97
CA HIS A 147 -5.06 5.06 15.34
C HIS A 147 -4.57 6.50 15.49
N PHE A 148 -5.13 7.43 14.70
CA PHE A 148 -4.68 8.83 14.68
C PHE A 148 -5.62 9.79 15.41
N TRP A 149 -6.94 9.53 15.46
CA TRP A 149 -7.92 10.49 15.98
C TRP A 149 -8.50 10.15 17.34
N SER A 150 -8.82 8.88 17.62
CA SER A 150 -9.58 8.55 18.84
C SER A 150 -8.73 8.47 20.10
N GLN A 151 -7.41 8.38 20.00
CA GLN A 151 -6.59 8.11 21.18
C GLN A 151 -5.74 9.32 21.59
N PRO A 152 -5.68 9.66 22.89
CA PRO A 152 -4.84 10.73 23.38
C PRO A 152 -3.38 10.49 22.99
N MET A 153 -2.70 11.57 22.58
CA MET A 153 -1.31 11.53 22.15
C MET A 153 -0.39 11.54 23.38
N THR A 154 -0.25 10.38 24.02
CA THR A 154 0.50 10.23 25.29
C THR A 154 2.01 10.27 25.12
N ALA A 155 2.53 9.94 23.94
CA ALA A 155 3.97 9.97 23.65
C ALA A 155 4.28 10.41 22.21
N MET A 156 5.40 11.11 22.02
CA MET A 156 5.89 11.47 20.70
C MET A 156 6.54 10.27 20.00
N PRO A 157 6.29 10.04 18.70
CA PRO A 157 6.96 8.97 17.97
C PRO A 157 8.45 9.30 17.80
N ALA A 158 9.31 8.47 18.36
CA ALA A 158 10.74 8.49 18.07
C ALA A 158 11.00 7.69 16.78
N LEU A 159 10.93 8.36 15.63
CA LEU A 159 11.19 7.74 14.33
C LEU A 159 12.67 7.82 13.97
N ARG A 160 13.28 6.68 13.62
CA ARG A 160 14.65 6.68 13.11
C ARG A 160 14.63 6.98 11.61
N ALA A 161 15.59 7.77 11.13
CA ALA A 161 15.69 8.08 9.70
C ALA A 161 15.75 6.80 8.83
N LEU A 162 16.42 5.76 9.33
CA LEU A 162 16.53 4.46 8.66
C LEU A 162 15.18 3.73 8.47
N GLU A 163 14.14 4.09 9.21
CA GLU A 163 12.79 3.50 9.10
C GLU A 163 11.90 4.33 8.16
N VAL A 164 12.09 5.65 8.17
CA VAL A 164 11.36 6.60 7.32
C VAL A 164 11.79 6.48 5.85
N LEU A 165 13.09 6.29 5.61
CA LEU A 165 13.67 6.26 4.27
C LEU A 165 13.04 5.19 3.35
N PRO A 166 12.91 3.91 3.75
CA PRO A 166 12.27 2.89 2.92
C PRO A 166 10.82 3.20 2.56
N VAL A 167 10.02 3.66 3.54
CA VAL A 167 8.60 4.00 3.31
C VAL A 167 8.49 5.18 2.34
N ALA A 168 9.28 6.23 2.57
CA ALA A 168 9.30 7.40 1.70
C ALA A 168 9.76 7.03 0.28
N ALA A 169 10.77 6.17 0.13
CA ALA A 169 11.25 5.70 -1.16
C ALA A 169 10.20 4.89 -1.93
N LEU A 170 9.47 3.99 -1.26
CA LEU A 170 8.40 3.20 -1.88
C LEU A 170 7.23 4.08 -2.31
N LEU A 171 6.83 5.06 -1.48
CA LEU A 171 5.79 6.03 -1.84
C LEU A 171 6.23 6.92 -3.01
N ALA A 172 7.47 7.40 -3.00
CA ALA A 172 8.03 8.17 -4.10
C ALA A 172 8.09 7.35 -5.39
N ALA A 173 8.45 6.07 -5.31
CA ALA A 173 8.43 5.16 -6.46
C ALA A 173 7.01 4.98 -7.02
N ALA A 174 5.99 4.86 -6.15
CA ALA A 174 4.59 4.77 -6.59
C ALA A 174 4.09 6.07 -7.24
N ILE A 175 4.49 7.23 -6.72
CA ILE A 175 4.22 8.53 -7.35
C ILE A 175 4.93 8.61 -8.71
N ALA A 176 6.20 8.22 -8.79
CA ALA A 176 6.95 8.19 -10.04
C ALA A 176 6.31 7.28 -11.08
N LEU A 177 5.78 6.11 -10.69
CA LEU A 177 4.99 5.24 -11.57
C LEU A 177 3.73 5.90 -12.11
N THR A 178 3.14 6.84 -11.36
CA THR A 178 1.95 7.59 -11.78
C THR A 178 2.32 8.67 -12.80
N VAL A 179 3.43 9.37 -12.57
CA VAL A 179 3.96 10.40 -13.49
C VAL A 179 4.45 9.76 -14.79
N GLU A 180 5.20 8.68 -14.69
CA GLU A 180 5.76 7.91 -15.82
C GLU A 180 4.84 6.72 -16.19
N ALA A 181 3.52 6.90 -16.09
CA ALA A 181 2.57 5.82 -16.35
C ALA A 181 2.64 5.29 -17.78
N GLU A 182 2.86 6.17 -18.77
CA GLU A 182 2.93 5.81 -20.19
C GLU A 182 4.08 4.83 -20.51
N PRO A 183 5.36 5.14 -20.22
CA PRO A 183 6.46 4.22 -20.54
C PRO A 183 6.35 2.88 -19.82
N VAL A 184 5.90 2.89 -18.56
CA VAL A 184 5.69 1.65 -17.78
C VAL A 184 4.57 0.82 -18.39
N MET A 185 3.44 1.44 -18.75
CA MET A 185 2.32 0.75 -19.40
C MET A 185 2.74 0.18 -20.76
N ARG A 186 3.54 0.91 -21.55
CA ARG A 186 4.10 0.40 -22.82
C ARG A 186 4.93 -0.87 -22.61
N HIS A 187 5.76 -0.92 -21.57
CA HIS A 187 6.48 -2.14 -21.20
C HIS A 187 5.55 -3.27 -20.75
N ALA A 188 4.52 -2.96 -19.96
CA ALA A 188 3.52 -3.93 -19.54
C ALA A 188 2.75 -4.52 -20.73
N THR A 189 2.42 -3.70 -21.74
CA THR A 189 1.78 -4.14 -22.98
C THR A 189 2.68 -5.07 -23.79
N ALA A 190 3.94 -4.69 -24.00
CA ALA A 190 4.90 -5.55 -24.70
C ALA A 190 5.08 -6.90 -24.00
N THR A 191 5.12 -6.89 -22.67
CA THR A 191 5.19 -8.12 -21.86
C THR A 191 3.92 -8.97 -22.01
N ALA A 192 2.75 -8.34 -21.96
CA ALA A 192 1.47 -9.03 -22.15
C ALA A 192 1.38 -9.67 -23.54
N GLU A 193 1.79 -8.97 -24.59
CA GLU A 193 1.85 -9.52 -25.96
C GLU A 193 2.77 -10.72 -26.07
N GLY A 194 3.97 -10.65 -25.47
CA GLY A 194 4.91 -11.77 -25.40
C GLY A 194 4.34 -12.98 -24.66
N LEU A 195 3.53 -12.76 -23.61
CA LEU A 195 2.87 -13.82 -22.85
C LEU A 195 1.76 -14.52 -23.67
N PHE A 196 1.02 -13.76 -24.48
CA PHE A 196 0.01 -14.33 -25.39
C PHE A 196 0.61 -15.02 -26.62
N ASN A 197 1.77 -14.55 -27.11
CA ASN A 197 2.47 -15.16 -28.25
C ASN A 197 3.88 -15.65 -27.84
N PRO A 198 3.98 -16.83 -27.21
CA PRO A 198 5.25 -17.34 -26.69
C PRO A 198 6.17 -17.90 -27.78
N ALA A 199 5.90 -17.66 -29.08
CA ALA A 199 6.72 -18.18 -30.17
C ALA A 199 8.19 -17.73 -30.08
N ASN A 200 8.41 -16.45 -29.73
CA ASN A 200 9.74 -15.89 -29.53
C ASN A 200 10.46 -16.51 -28.32
N TYR A 201 9.74 -16.69 -27.21
CA TYR A 201 10.28 -17.35 -26.02
C TYR A 201 10.66 -18.81 -26.31
N ARG A 202 9.75 -19.55 -26.96
CA ARG A 202 10.00 -20.96 -27.35
C ARG A 202 11.19 -21.08 -28.28
N LYS A 203 11.29 -20.21 -29.29
CA LYS A 203 12.43 -20.19 -30.21
C LYS A 203 13.72 -19.91 -29.47
N ALA A 204 13.75 -18.88 -28.62
CA ALA A 204 14.94 -18.53 -27.83
C ALA A 204 15.42 -19.69 -26.96
N VAL A 205 14.50 -20.39 -26.28
CA VAL A 205 14.85 -21.55 -25.43
C VAL A 205 15.37 -22.72 -26.27
N MET A 206 14.75 -23.01 -27.41
CA MET A 206 15.14 -24.17 -28.24
C MET A 206 16.41 -23.91 -29.06
N ASP A 207 16.72 -22.66 -29.41
CA ASP A 207 17.92 -22.27 -30.15
C ASP A 207 19.13 -22.03 -29.21
N THR A 208 18.95 -22.06 -27.88
CA THR A 208 20.05 -21.85 -26.92
C THR A 208 20.94 -23.08 -26.83
N GLU A 209 22.24 -22.90 -27.06
CA GLU A 209 23.22 -23.97 -26.93
C GLU A 209 23.39 -24.39 -25.45
N PRO A 210 23.20 -25.67 -25.09
CA PRO A 210 23.34 -26.13 -23.71
C PRO A 210 24.79 -26.00 -23.23
N VAL A 211 25.00 -25.33 -22.09
CA VAL A 211 26.31 -25.35 -21.42
C VAL A 211 26.55 -26.76 -20.86
N PRO A 212 27.66 -27.44 -21.24
CA PRO A 212 27.97 -28.77 -20.73
C PRO A 212 28.10 -28.77 -19.21
N ASN A 213 27.68 -29.87 -18.56
CA ASN A 213 27.77 -30.00 -17.12
C ASN A 213 29.23 -29.93 -16.66
N PRO A 214 29.54 -29.31 -15.49
CA PRO A 214 30.89 -29.29 -14.97
C PRO A 214 31.41 -30.73 -14.82
N VAL A 215 32.59 -30.99 -15.35
CA VAL A 215 33.26 -32.29 -15.20
C VAL A 215 33.50 -32.52 -13.70
N PRO A 216 33.09 -33.66 -13.12
CA PRO A 216 33.41 -33.96 -11.73
C PRO A 216 34.92 -33.87 -11.51
N GLN A 217 35.36 -33.05 -10.55
CA GLN A 217 36.75 -33.07 -10.13
C GLN A 217 37.03 -34.44 -9.52
N GLU A 218 37.73 -35.29 -10.26
CA GLU A 218 38.28 -36.53 -9.70
C GLU A 218 39.11 -36.16 -8.47
N GLY A 219 38.73 -36.74 -7.34
CA GLY A 219 39.22 -36.33 -6.03
C GLY A 219 40.74 -36.32 -5.95
N THR A 220 41.28 -35.19 -5.51
CA THR A 220 42.54 -35.18 -4.77
C THR A 220 42.31 -35.93 -3.46
N ARG A 221 42.67 -37.22 -3.48
CA ARG A 221 43.01 -37.99 -2.28
C ARG A 221 44.27 -37.43 -1.63
#